data_AF-A0A3M6Q316-F1
#
_entry.id   AF-A0A3M6Q316-F1
#
_cell.length_a   1.000
_cell.length_b   1.000
_cell.length_c   1.000
_cell.angle_alpha   90.00
_cell.angle_beta   90.00
_cell.angle_gamma   90.00
#
_symmetry.space_group_name_H-M   'P 1'
#
loop_
_entity.id
_entity.type
_entity.pdbx_description
1 polymer ?
#
loop_
_entity_poly.entity_id
_entity_poly.type
_entity_poly.pdbx_seq_one_letter_code
_entity_poly.pdbx_strand_id
1 'polypeptide(L)'
;MTWRLEAVVIPLILLQVAIFTRILSWNYAQGYRKTALFLLTWIACAPHVMNFEVSLYPDAVFSLAFIGVLFEVWIGLKERQIKPCGAWAIACMLPAAAFFKANGILIFVPVLYLAYRLQGRWRWFLVAACVFWAALVQIGSKVHDLGNGHGALKPLVLFETVNFMQSKPMGLWENRQMVTEKTQKIIYKYISQQDIDALYDRDYWDTLWHQNRDRVRFWQMSAEDRRALRYDFFTYNLWRNLPAFLSSRVNIFLASAFAQGGIVRPDNAMHYIDRLQTVSKKNTFDLEILPGVADKSFQLSYDWRFLWWTPFFGVFLIVICSWTAMRQKAWDDAVVTWTLLVQLGGIFVFSIAAEYRYLLLIFYSPLLLLPLRYLQRK
;
A
#
# COMPACT_ATOMS: atom_id res chain seq x y z
N MET A 1 -6.64 -18.15 -27.86
CA MET A 1 -7.62 -17.30 -27.16
C MET A 1 -7.09 -15.89 -27.15
N THR A 2 -7.80 -14.96 -27.78
CA THR A 2 -7.46 -13.53 -27.81
C THR A 2 -8.05 -12.86 -26.58
N TRP A 3 -7.19 -12.43 -25.65
CA TRP A 3 -7.63 -11.80 -24.40
C TRP A 3 -7.64 -10.27 -24.55
N ARG A 4 -8.65 -9.63 -23.97
CA ARG A 4 -8.77 -8.16 -23.88
C ARG A 4 -8.40 -7.72 -22.48
N LEU A 5 -7.46 -6.78 -22.37
CA LEU A 5 -7.04 -6.21 -21.09
C LEU A 5 -8.22 -5.55 -20.36
N GLU A 6 -9.12 -4.94 -21.12
CA GLU A 6 -10.30 -4.22 -20.62
C GLU A 6 -11.23 -5.13 -19.81
N ALA A 7 -11.28 -6.45 -20.12
CA ALA A 7 -12.10 -7.41 -19.38
C ALA A 7 -11.66 -7.56 -17.92
N VAL A 8 -10.39 -7.27 -17.61
CA VAL A 8 -9.85 -7.28 -16.24
C VAL A 8 -9.94 -5.89 -15.62
N VAL A 9 -9.63 -4.84 -16.38
CA VAL A 9 -9.54 -3.46 -15.86
C VAL A 9 -10.92 -2.87 -15.58
N ILE A 10 -11.92 -3.08 -16.44
CA ILE A 10 -13.27 -2.49 -16.29
C ILE A 10 -13.93 -2.90 -14.95
N PRO A 11 -13.97 -4.19 -14.56
CA PRO A 11 -14.53 -4.58 -13.27
C PRO A 11 -13.85 -3.90 -12.08
N LEU A 12 -12.52 -3.71 -12.14
CA LEU A 12 -11.76 -3.04 -11.08
C LEU A 12 -12.10 -1.55 -11.00
N ILE A 13 -12.23 -0.87 -12.15
CA ILE A 13 -12.68 0.53 -12.20
C ILE A 13 -14.11 0.64 -11.62
N LEU A 14 -15.03 -0.24 -12.03
CA LEU A 14 -16.41 -0.23 -11.55
C LEU A 14 -16.50 -0.44 -10.03
N LEU A 15 -15.67 -1.34 -9.49
CA LEU A 15 -15.58 -1.54 -8.04
C LEU A 15 -15.17 -0.25 -7.32
N GLN A 16 -14.17 0.45 -7.84
CA GLN A 16 -13.66 1.69 -7.24
C GLN A 16 -14.69 2.82 -7.31
N VAL A 17 -15.34 2.99 -8.46
CA VAL A 17 -16.46 3.94 -8.64
C VAL A 17 -17.59 3.64 -7.66
N ALA A 18 -17.94 2.37 -7.46
CA ALA A 18 -18.96 1.96 -6.49
C ALA A 18 -18.57 2.36 -5.06
N ILE A 19 -17.31 2.17 -4.66
CA ILE A 19 -16.82 2.56 -3.32
C ILE A 19 -16.88 4.08 -3.13
N PHE A 20 -16.35 4.86 -4.09
CA PHE A 20 -16.42 6.33 -4.01
C PHE A 20 -17.86 6.81 -3.92
N THR A 21 -18.73 6.30 -4.81
CA THR A 21 -20.15 6.65 -4.83
C THR A 21 -20.81 6.33 -3.49
N ARG A 22 -20.53 5.16 -2.92
CA ARG A 22 -21.10 4.72 -1.64
C ARG A 22 -20.70 5.63 -0.47
N ILE A 23 -19.43 6.03 -0.39
CA ILE A 23 -18.92 6.90 0.68
C ILE A 23 -19.44 8.33 0.50
N LEU A 24 -19.35 8.89 -0.71
CA LEU A 24 -19.77 10.26 -1.01
C LEU A 24 -21.28 10.44 -0.84
N SER A 25 -22.09 9.52 -1.37
CA SER A 25 -23.55 9.54 -1.24
C SER A 25 -23.99 9.43 0.22
N TRP A 26 -23.30 8.62 1.03
CA TRP A 26 -23.58 8.52 2.46
C TRP A 26 -23.30 9.84 3.18
N ASN A 27 -22.14 10.47 2.93
CA ASN A 27 -21.81 11.77 3.51
C ASN A 27 -22.87 12.82 3.15
N TYR A 28 -23.30 12.83 1.89
CA TYR A 28 -24.33 13.73 1.40
C TYR A 28 -25.68 13.47 2.08
N ALA A 29 -26.10 12.21 2.17
CA ALA A 29 -27.36 11.79 2.79
C ALA A 29 -27.43 12.10 4.30
N GLN A 30 -26.29 12.07 5.00
CA GLN A 30 -26.18 12.44 6.42
C GLN A 30 -26.13 13.96 6.66
N GLY A 31 -26.23 14.78 5.60
CA GLY A 31 -26.21 16.24 5.68
C GLY A 31 -24.82 16.86 5.61
N TYR A 32 -23.74 16.08 5.50
CA TYR A 32 -22.36 16.57 5.41
C TYR A 32 -21.98 16.96 3.98
N ARG A 33 -22.78 17.82 3.34
CA ARG A 33 -22.64 18.19 1.91
C ARG A 33 -21.28 18.84 1.59
N LYS A 34 -20.78 19.70 2.48
CA LYS A 34 -19.46 20.35 2.32
C LYS A 34 -18.32 19.33 2.33
N THR A 35 -18.40 18.33 3.22
CA THR A 35 -17.43 17.24 3.30
C THR A 35 -17.48 16.37 2.05
N ALA A 36 -18.69 16.02 1.57
CA ALA A 36 -18.85 15.25 0.34
C ALA A 36 -18.25 16.00 -0.87
N LEU A 37 -18.53 17.30 -1.01
CA LEU A 37 -17.98 18.12 -2.09
C LEU A 37 -16.45 18.22 -1.98
N PHE A 38 -15.91 18.48 -0.79
CA PHE A 38 -14.48 18.51 -0.56
C PHE A 38 -13.80 17.20 -0.95
N LEU A 39 -14.33 16.05 -0.51
CA LEU A 39 -13.78 14.73 -0.83
C LEU A 39 -13.86 14.43 -2.32
N LEU A 40 -14.95 14.80 -2.99
CA LEU A 40 -15.10 14.68 -4.43
C LEU A 40 -14.02 15.50 -5.17
N THR A 41 -13.85 16.77 -4.80
CA THR A 41 -12.82 17.64 -5.40
C THR A 41 -11.42 17.12 -5.09
N TRP A 42 -11.16 16.66 -3.87
CA TRP A 42 -9.88 16.09 -3.45
C TRP A 42 -9.47 14.89 -4.32
N ILE A 43 -10.40 13.97 -4.59
CA ILE A 43 -10.15 12.82 -5.47
C ILE A 43 -10.03 13.27 -6.93
N ALA A 44 -10.94 14.12 -7.41
CA ALA A 44 -10.98 14.54 -8.80
C ALA A 44 -9.75 15.37 -9.21
N CYS A 45 -9.20 16.17 -8.31
CA CYS A 45 -8.00 16.98 -8.52
C CYS A 45 -6.69 16.20 -8.33
N ALA A 46 -6.76 14.89 -8.06
CA ALA A 46 -5.61 14.02 -7.87
C ALA A 46 -5.50 13.01 -9.03
N PRO A 47 -5.09 13.41 -10.24
CA PRO A 47 -5.06 12.53 -11.43
C PRO A 47 -4.14 11.31 -11.27
N HIS A 48 -3.18 11.36 -10.35
CA HIS A 48 -2.39 10.17 -9.99
C HIS A 48 -3.26 9.03 -9.46
N VAL A 49 -4.35 9.34 -8.75
CA VAL A 49 -5.36 8.36 -8.29
C VAL A 49 -5.87 7.60 -9.50
N MET A 50 -6.43 8.30 -10.50
CA MET A 50 -6.94 7.66 -11.71
C MET A 50 -5.87 6.85 -12.45
N ASN A 51 -4.63 7.35 -12.52
CA ASN A 51 -3.55 6.62 -13.18
C ASN A 51 -3.22 5.29 -12.47
N PHE A 52 -3.12 5.28 -11.14
CA PHE A 52 -2.88 4.04 -10.40
C PHE A 52 -4.10 3.11 -10.42
N GLU A 53 -5.31 3.64 -10.53
CA GLU A 53 -6.56 2.87 -10.62
C GLU A 53 -6.75 2.15 -11.96
N VAL A 54 -6.24 2.74 -13.05
CA VAL A 54 -6.33 2.18 -14.41
C VAL A 54 -5.07 1.40 -14.79
N SER A 55 -3.94 1.69 -14.14
CA SER A 55 -2.75 0.87 -14.28
C SER A 55 -2.99 -0.47 -13.60
N LEU A 56 -2.53 -1.57 -14.19
CA LEU A 56 -2.67 -2.95 -13.67
C LEU A 56 -1.91 -3.20 -12.35
N TYR A 57 -1.68 -2.17 -11.54
CA TYR A 57 -1.12 -2.27 -10.21
C TYR A 57 -2.23 -2.58 -9.20
N PRO A 58 -2.07 -3.61 -8.37
CA PRO A 58 -3.07 -3.98 -7.37
C PRO A 58 -3.18 -2.93 -6.25
N ASP A 59 -2.21 -2.03 -6.10
CA ASP A 59 -2.09 -1.08 -4.99
C ASP A 59 -3.28 -0.14 -4.80
N ALA A 60 -3.81 0.43 -5.88
CA ALA A 60 -4.94 1.36 -5.80
C ALA A 60 -6.23 0.63 -5.42
N VAL A 61 -6.54 -0.45 -6.14
CA VAL A 61 -7.70 -1.30 -5.88
C VAL A 61 -7.66 -1.84 -4.44
N PHE A 62 -6.51 -2.36 -4.01
CA PHE A 62 -6.27 -2.80 -2.64
C PHE A 62 -6.59 -1.69 -1.64
N SER A 63 -5.99 -0.51 -1.83
CA SER A 63 -6.06 0.60 -0.89
C SER A 63 -7.50 1.11 -0.74
N LEU A 64 -8.21 1.29 -1.86
CA LEU A 64 -9.58 1.78 -1.83
C LEU A 64 -10.56 0.71 -1.32
N ALA A 65 -10.40 -0.56 -1.71
CA ALA A 65 -11.20 -1.66 -1.16
C ALA A 65 -11.01 -1.78 0.37
N PHE A 66 -9.79 -1.60 0.86
CA PHE A 66 -9.49 -1.60 2.30
C PHE A 66 -10.24 -0.47 3.03
N ILE A 67 -10.21 0.75 2.48
CA ILE A 67 -11.00 1.88 3.02
C ILE A 67 -12.51 1.62 2.93
N GLY A 68 -13.00 1.06 1.83
CA GLY A 68 -14.41 0.72 1.63
C GLY A 68 -14.90 -0.32 2.64
N VAL A 69 -14.13 -1.38 2.89
CA VAL A 69 -14.46 -2.38 3.92
C VAL A 69 -14.46 -1.74 5.31
N LEU A 70 -13.43 -0.96 5.66
CA LEU A 70 -13.39 -0.26 6.94
C LEU A 70 -14.57 0.71 7.12
N PHE A 71 -15.02 1.35 6.05
CA PHE A 71 -16.18 2.24 6.07
C PHE A 71 -17.48 1.50 6.36
N GLU A 72 -17.75 0.38 5.68
CA GLU A 72 -18.93 -0.43 5.98
C GLU A 72 -18.85 -1.08 7.36
N VAL A 73 -17.65 -1.50 7.78
CA VAL A 73 -17.42 -1.98 9.16
C VAL A 73 -17.77 -0.91 10.17
N TRP A 74 -17.27 0.30 9.99
CA TRP A 74 -17.52 1.42 10.88
C TRP A 74 -19.01 1.77 10.97
N ILE A 75 -19.72 1.84 9.83
CA ILE A 75 -21.18 2.04 9.82
C ILE A 75 -21.89 0.92 10.60
N GLY A 76 -21.53 -0.34 10.33
CA GLY A 76 -22.15 -1.48 10.99
C GLY A 76 -21.92 -1.49 12.50
N LEU A 77 -20.75 -1.05 12.96
CA LEU A 77 -20.44 -0.91 14.38
C LEU A 77 -21.24 0.22 15.03
N LYS A 78 -21.40 1.37 14.34
CA LYS A 78 -22.17 2.51 14.86
C LYS A 78 -23.66 2.21 14.95
N GLU A 79 -24.23 1.58 13.93
CA GLU A 79 -25.65 1.22 13.94
C GLU A 79 -25.94 -0.05 14.76
N ARG A 80 -24.89 -0.81 15.16
CA ARG A 80 -24.98 -2.16 15.78
C ARG A 80 -25.79 -3.18 14.96
N GLN A 81 -25.98 -2.88 13.68
CA GLN A 81 -26.68 -3.70 12.71
C GLN A 81 -25.99 -3.52 11.36
N ILE A 82 -26.08 -4.51 10.49
CA ILE A 82 -25.60 -4.40 9.12
C ILE A 82 -26.75 -4.61 8.15
N LYS A 83 -26.90 -3.67 7.21
CA LYS A 83 -27.84 -3.81 6.10
C LYS A 83 -27.32 -4.89 5.15
N PRO A 84 -28.20 -5.66 4.49
CA PRO A 84 -27.79 -6.69 3.53
C PRO A 84 -26.82 -6.16 2.47
N CYS A 85 -27.08 -4.96 1.93
CA CYS A 85 -26.19 -4.33 0.95
C CYS A 85 -24.78 -4.06 1.51
N GLY A 86 -24.66 -3.64 2.76
CA GLY A 86 -23.36 -3.42 3.41
C GLY A 86 -22.60 -4.72 3.64
N ALA A 87 -23.31 -5.79 4.05
CA ALA A 87 -22.70 -7.11 4.22
C ALA A 87 -22.18 -7.67 2.89
N TRP A 88 -22.96 -7.55 1.82
CA TRP A 88 -22.54 -7.92 0.47
C TRP A 88 -21.39 -7.05 -0.04
N ALA A 89 -21.42 -5.74 0.21
CA ALA A 89 -20.33 -4.85 -0.14
C ALA A 89 -19.01 -5.29 0.52
N ILE A 90 -19.03 -5.60 1.82
CA ILE A 90 -17.87 -6.17 2.52
C ILE A 90 -17.42 -7.46 1.83
N ALA A 91 -18.33 -8.41 1.60
CA ALA A 91 -17.99 -9.70 1.01
C ALA A 91 -17.37 -9.57 -0.40
N CYS A 92 -17.84 -8.62 -1.22
CA CYS A 92 -17.31 -8.36 -2.56
C CYS A 92 -15.96 -7.64 -2.56
N MET A 93 -15.75 -6.71 -1.62
CA MET A 93 -14.48 -5.95 -1.50
C MET A 93 -13.38 -6.73 -0.78
N LEU A 94 -13.75 -7.67 0.10
CA LEU A 94 -12.82 -8.45 0.92
C LEU A 94 -11.68 -9.11 0.14
N PRO A 95 -11.88 -9.78 -1.02
CA PRO A 95 -10.77 -10.40 -1.74
C PRO A 95 -9.69 -9.38 -2.16
N ALA A 96 -10.10 -8.21 -2.67
CA ALA A 96 -9.20 -7.13 -3.02
C ALA A 96 -8.54 -6.51 -1.78
N ALA A 97 -9.32 -6.27 -0.71
CA ALA A 97 -8.80 -5.67 0.52
C ALA A 97 -7.84 -6.58 1.29
N ALA A 98 -8.01 -7.90 1.23
CA ALA A 98 -7.25 -8.85 2.04
C ALA A 98 -6.04 -9.47 1.32
N PHE A 99 -6.16 -9.76 0.01
CA PHE A 99 -5.22 -10.66 -0.67
C PHE A 99 -4.41 -10.01 -1.80
N PHE A 100 -4.77 -8.82 -2.27
CA PHE A 100 -3.97 -8.12 -3.29
C PHE A 100 -2.60 -7.67 -2.75
N LYS A 101 -2.47 -7.53 -1.41
CA LYS A 101 -1.21 -7.31 -0.71
C LYS A 101 -1.13 -8.11 0.58
N ALA A 102 0.11 -8.46 0.97
CA ALA A 102 0.38 -9.22 2.19
C ALA A 102 -0.12 -8.55 3.48
N ASN A 103 -0.01 -7.21 3.56
CA ASN A 103 -0.52 -6.44 4.70
C ASN A 103 -2.06 -6.30 4.71
N GLY A 104 -2.75 -6.74 3.65
CA GLY A 104 -4.21 -6.76 3.58
C GLY A 104 -4.87 -7.66 4.60
N ILE A 105 -4.17 -8.70 5.06
CA ILE A 105 -4.68 -9.63 6.09
C ILE A 105 -5.15 -8.93 7.37
N LEU A 106 -4.64 -7.74 7.66
CA LEU A 106 -5.07 -6.92 8.79
C LEU A 106 -6.56 -6.56 8.74
N ILE A 107 -7.21 -6.58 7.56
CA ILE A 107 -8.64 -6.27 7.41
C ILE A 107 -9.54 -7.31 8.09
N PHE A 108 -9.06 -8.53 8.32
CA PHE A 108 -9.86 -9.54 9.02
C PHE A 108 -10.17 -9.13 10.46
N VAL A 109 -9.27 -8.41 11.13
CA VAL A 109 -9.48 -7.96 12.53
C VAL A 109 -10.74 -7.09 12.66
N PRO A 110 -10.91 -5.98 11.93
CA PRO A 110 -12.11 -5.15 12.01
C PRO A 110 -13.38 -5.89 11.52
N VAL A 111 -13.28 -6.75 10.50
CA VAL A 111 -14.44 -7.51 9.99
C VAL A 111 -14.93 -8.54 11.01
N LEU A 112 -14.01 -9.29 11.62
CA LEU A 112 -14.36 -10.27 12.67
C LEU A 112 -14.84 -9.57 13.95
N TYR A 113 -14.27 -8.40 14.27
CA TYR A 113 -14.76 -7.57 15.37
C TYR A 113 -16.21 -7.11 15.13
N LEU A 114 -16.55 -6.66 13.92
CA LEU A 114 -17.94 -6.38 13.54
C LEU A 114 -18.82 -7.62 13.69
N ALA A 115 -18.39 -8.78 13.16
CA ALA A 115 -19.16 -10.01 13.27
C ALA A 115 -19.43 -10.39 14.74
N TYR A 116 -18.45 -10.20 15.63
CA TYR A 116 -18.60 -10.40 17.06
C TYR A 116 -19.64 -9.45 17.69
N ARG A 117 -19.69 -8.20 17.24
CA ARG A 117 -20.63 -7.17 17.76
C ARG A 117 -22.05 -7.33 17.22
N LEU A 118 -22.23 -7.96 16.06
CA LEU A 118 -23.53 -8.18 15.43
C LEU A 118 -24.30 -9.36 16.04
N GLN A 119 -25.63 -9.23 16.09
CA GLN A 119 -26.55 -10.32 16.41
C GLN A 119 -27.22 -10.86 15.14
N GLY A 120 -27.60 -12.14 15.15
CA GLY A 120 -28.37 -12.77 14.06
C GLY A 120 -27.53 -13.38 12.93
N ARG A 121 -28.14 -13.56 11.76
CA ARG A 121 -27.59 -14.37 10.65
C ARG A 121 -26.42 -13.68 9.93
N TRP A 122 -26.40 -12.35 9.88
CA TRP A 122 -25.39 -11.58 9.16
C TRP A 122 -23.99 -11.70 9.75
N ARG A 123 -23.85 -11.98 11.06
CA ARG A 123 -22.53 -12.27 11.64
C ARG A 123 -21.88 -13.51 11.01
N TRP A 124 -22.68 -14.56 10.81
CA TRP A 124 -22.21 -15.82 10.25
C TRP A 124 -21.97 -15.67 8.75
N PHE A 125 -22.74 -14.84 8.07
CA PHE A 125 -22.46 -14.46 6.69
C PHE A 125 -21.07 -13.81 6.55
N LEU A 126 -20.71 -12.86 7.41
CA LEU A 126 -19.37 -12.23 7.37
C LEU A 126 -18.26 -13.24 7.66
N VAL A 127 -18.42 -14.10 8.67
CA VAL A 127 -17.44 -15.16 8.97
C VAL A 127 -17.32 -16.13 7.78
N ALA A 128 -18.44 -16.54 7.21
CA ALA A 128 -18.46 -17.41 6.04
C ALA A 128 -17.77 -16.75 4.83
N ALA A 129 -17.97 -15.46 4.60
CA ALA A 129 -17.27 -14.72 3.54
C ALA A 129 -15.75 -14.71 3.77
N CYS A 130 -15.29 -14.50 5.01
CA CYS A 130 -13.86 -14.57 5.34
C CYS A 130 -13.27 -15.97 5.06
N VAL A 131 -13.94 -17.02 5.52
CA VAL A 131 -13.50 -18.41 5.33
C VAL A 131 -13.54 -18.79 3.85
N PHE A 132 -14.61 -18.44 3.14
CA PHE A 132 -14.79 -18.73 1.72
C PHE A 132 -13.65 -18.13 0.89
N TRP A 133 -13.36 -16.85 1.05
CA TRP A 133 -12.30 -16.19 0.29
C TRP A 133 -10.91 -16.70 0.66
N ALA A 134 -10.64 -16.96 1.95
CA ALA A 134 -9.38 -17.55 2.38
C ALA A 134 -9.18 -18.96 1.77
N ALA A 135 -10.22 -19.79 1.77
CA ALA A 135 -10.18 -21.12 1.15
C ALA A 135 -9.98 -21.03 -0.36
N LEU A 136 -10.68 -20.12 -1.05
CA LEU A 136 -10.57 -19.95 -2.49
C LEU A 136 -9.17 -19.52 -2.90
N VAL A 137 -8.55 -18.58 -2.18
CA VAL A 137 -7.16 -18.17 -2.44
C VAL A 137 -6.18 -19.30 -2.18
N GLN A 138 -6.36 -20.08 -1.10
CA GLN A 138 -5.50 -21.24 -0.84
C GLN A 138 -5.62 -22.31 -1.93
N ILE A 139 -6.84 -22.65 -2.36
CA ILE A 139 -7.07 -23.58 -3.47
C ILE A 139 -6.44 -23.03 -4.75
N GLY A 140 -6.69 -21.75 -5.06
CA GLY A 140 -6.11 -21.06 -6.21
C GLY A 140 -4.58 -21.15 -6.24
N SER A 141 -3.92 -20.91 -5.09
CA SER A 141 -2.46 -20.99 -4.95
C SER A 141 -1.88 -22.39 -5.12
N LYS A 142 -2.68 -23.44 -4.91
CA LYS A 142 -2.28 -24.83 -5.16
C LYS A 142 -2.49 -25.24 -6.60
N VAL A 143 -3.56 -24.76 -7.24
CA VAL A 143 -3.94 -25.13 -8.61
C VAL A 143 -3.11 -24.33 -9.64
N HIS A 144 -2.86 -23.06 -9.36
CA HIS A 144 -2.03 -22.19 -10.17
C HIS A 144 -0.83 -21.81 -9.32
N ASP A 145 0.40 -22.00 -9.82
CA ASP A 145 1.59 -21.44 -9.16
C ASP A 145 1.51 -19.91 -9.25
N LEU A 146 0.79 -19.32 -8.29
CA LEU A 146 0.58 -17.88 -8.17
C LEU A 146 1.88 -17.14 -7.77
N GLY A 147 3.01 -17.87 -7.71
CA GLY A 147 4.31 -17.37 -7.31
C GLY A 147 4.44 -17.28 -5.79
N ASN A 148 5.65 -17.56 -5.30
CA ASN A 148 6.00 -17.28 -3.92
C ASN A 148 6.15 -15.75 -3.75
N GLY A 149 5.13 -15.10 -3.19
CA GLY A 149 5.20 -13.67 -2.87
C GLY A 149 6.47 -13.32 -2.10
N HIS A 150 7.14 -12.24 -2.48
CA HIS A 150 8.32 -11.76 -1.76
C HIS A 150 7.87 -11.14 -0.43
N GLY A 151 8.19 -11.78 0.70
CA GLY A 151 7.94 -11.20 2.01
C GLY A 151 8.78 -9.93 2.23
N ALA A 152 8.18 -8.86 2.77
CA ALA A 152 8.81 -7.54 2.95
C ALA A 152 10.09 -7.57 3.82
N LEU A 153 10.23 -8.58 4.68
CA LEU A 153 11.36 -8.70 5.61
C LEU A 153 12.70 -8.95 4.92
N LYS A 154 12.72 -9.79 3.88
CA LYS A 154 13.99 -10.15 3.20
C LYS A 154 14.58 -8.94 2.49
N PRO A 155 13.83 -8.22 1.63
CA PRO A 155 14.35 -7.02 1.02
C PRO A 155 14.74 -5.95 2.04
N LEU A 156 13.96 -5.76 3.12
CA LEU A 156 14.31 -4.81 4.19
C LEU A 156 15.68 -5.11 4.81
N VAL A 157 15.88 -6.37 5.24
CA VAL A 157 17.13 -6.80 5.87
C VAL A 157 18.31 -6.59 4.92
N LEU A 158 18.17 -6.96 3.65
CA LEU A 158 19.25 -6.79 2.66
C LEU A 158 19.53 -5.32 2.38
N PHE A 159 18.50 -4.53 2.11
CA PHE A 159 18.62 -3.11 1.79
C PHE A 159 19.31 -2.33 2.93
N GLU A 160 18.88 -2.54 4.17
CA GLU A 160 19.46 -1.85 5.32
C GLU A 160 20.83 -2.40 5.71
N THR A 161 21.08 -3.70 5.54
CA THR A 161 22.43 -4.25 5.76
C THR A 161 23.42 -3.62 4.78
N VAL A 162 23.04 -3.48 3.50
CA VAL A 162 23.89 -2.82 2.50
C VAL A 162 24.08 -1.34 2.82
N ASN A 163 23.02 -0.62 3.22
CA ASN A 163 23.10 0.76 3.72
C ASN A 163 24.13 0.90 4.86
N PHE A 164 24.09 0.01 5.85
CA PHE A 164 25.04 0.03 6.98
C PHE A 164 26.48 -0.27 6.55
N MET A 165 26.67 -1.03 5.48
CA MET A 165 27.97 -1.40 4.95
C MET A 165 28.57 -0.36 3.98
N GLN A 166 27.85 0.71 3.64
CA GLN A 166 28.40 1.75 2.76
C GLN A 166 29.64 2.41 3.35
N SER A 167 30.62 2.67 2.49
CA SER A 167 31.80 3.46 2.85
C SER A 167 31.38 4.88 3.19
N LYS A 168 31.77 5.36 4.36
CA LYS A 168 31.48 6.74 4.78
C LYS A 168 32.67 7.64 4.49
N PRO A 169 32.45 8.82 3.84
CA PRO A 169 33.53 9.67 3.35
C PRO A 169 34.42 10.20 4.47
N MET A 170 33.86 10.40 5.67
CA MET A 170 34.59 10.96 6.82
C MET A 170 35.43 9.94 7.59
N GLY A 171 35.34 8.63 7.30
CA GLY A 171 36.19 7.61 7.91
C GLY A 171 36.16 7.53 9.45
N LEU A 172 35.11 8.04 10.10
CA LEU A 172 35.03 8.15 11.57
C LEU A 172 35.09 6.78 12.26
N TRP A 173 35.62 6.74 13.48
CA TRP A 173 35.87 5.50 14.22
C TRP A 173 34.59 4.71 14.49
N GLU A 174 33.47 5.40 14.74
CA GLU A 174 32.14 4.81 14.97
C GLU A 174 31.65 3.99 13.78
N ASN A 175 32.16 4.30 12.58
CA ASN A 175 31.73 3.70 11.33
C ASN A 175 32.51 2.44 10.95
N ARG A 176 33.54 2.06 11.73
CA ARG A 176 34.45 0.96 11.36
C ARG A 176 33.80 -0.42 11.37
N GLN A 177 32.72 -0.61 12.13
CA GLN A 177 32.02 -1.90 12.24
C GLN A 177 30.52 -1.71 12.41
N MET A 178 29.82 -1.20 11.41
CA MET A 178 28.37 -1.03 11.51
C MET A 178 27.64 -2.38 11.58
N VAL A 179 28.20 -3.45 11.02
CA VAL A 179 27.62 -4.79 11.03
C VAL A 179 28.55 -5.82 11.66
N THR A 180 28.02 -6.99 12.06
CA THR A 180 28.85 -8.10 12.54
C THR A 180 29.81 -8.60 11.45
N GLU A 181 30.99 -9.11 11.83
CA GLU A 181 31.94 -9.72 10.87
C GLU A 181 31.30 -10.89 10.10
N LYS A 182 30.42 -11.65 10.77
CA LYS A 182 29.65 -12.72 10.15
C LYS A 182 28.73 -12.18 9.06
N THR A 183 28.01 -11.09 9.34
CA THR A 183 27.16 -10.40 8.36
C THR A 183 27.99 -9.93 7.16
N GLN A 184 29.12 -9.27 7.41
CA GLN A 184 30.02 -8.78 6.38
C GLN A 184 30.53 -9.91 5.48
N LYS A 185 31.02 -11.00 6.08
CA LYS A 185 31.49 -12.20 5.35
C LYS A 185 30.39 -12.81 4.50
N ILE A 186 29.14 -12.84 4.97
CA ILE A 186 28.01 -13.35 4.19
C ILE A 186 27.71 -12.43 3.01
N ILE A 187 27.58 -11.11 3.23
CA ILE A 187 27.25 -10.16 2.16
C ILE A 187 28.31 -10.16 1.05
N TYR A 188 29.59 -10.22 1.41
CA TYR A 188 30.68 -10.25 0.43
C TYR A 188 30.77 -11.50 -0.44
N LYS A 189 30.04 -12.58 -0.11
CA LYS A 189 29.86 -13.70 -1.06
C LYS A 189 29.06 -13.26 -2.30
N TYR A 190 28.19 -12.26 -2.16
CA TYR A 190 27.17 -11.91 -3.15
C TYR A 190 27.36 -10.54 -3.80
N ILE A 191 28.13 -9.62 -3.20
CA ILE A 191 28.40 -8.28 -3.74
C ILE A 191 29.75 -7.76 -3.21
N SER A 192 30.52 -7.03 -4.02
CA SER A 192 31.77 -6.41 -3.55
C SER A 192 31.52 -5.08 -2.82
N GLN A 193 32.48 -4.60 -2.03
CA GLN A 193 32.36 -3.29 -1.38
C GLN A 193 32.24 -2.14 -2.41
N GLN A 194 33.00 -2.21 -3.50
CA GLN A 194 32.93 -1.21 -4.58
C GLN A 194 31.54 -1.17 -5.22
N ASP A 195 30.92 -2.33 -5.39
CA ASP A 195 29.55 -2.42 -5.93
C ASP A 195 28.50 -1.92 -4.95
N ILE A 196 28.69 -2.13 -3.64
CA ILE A 196 27.83 -1.54 -2.60
C ILE A 196 27.81 -0.02 -2.73
N ASP A 197 28.99 0.60 -2.80
CA ASP A 197 29.11 2.06 -2.86
C ASP A 197 28.63 2.64 -4.19
N ALA A 198 28.79 1.90 -5.30
CA ALA A 198 28.39 2.35 -6.63
C ALA A 198 26.91 2.12 -6.95
N LEU A 199 26.28 1.07 -6.40
CA LEU A 199 24.94 0.62 -6.81
C LEU A 199 23.87 0.85 -5.75
N TYR A 200 24.23 1.13 -4.49
CA TYR A 200 23.23 1.46 -3.49
C TYR A 200 22.55 2.78 -3.85
N ASP A 201 21.22 2.72 -3.99
CA ASP A 201 20.36 3.88 -4.11
C ASP A 201 19.58 4.03 -2.79
N ARG A 202 19.64 5.22 -2.20
CA ARG A 202 18.97 5.53 -0.93
C ARG A 202 17.45 5.42 -1.03
N ASP A 203 16.91 5.60 -2.24
CA ASP A 203 15.48 5.66 -2.50
C ASP A 203 14.96 4.35 -3.09
N TYR A 204 15.83 3.44 -3.59
CA TYR A 204 15.40 2.20 -4.25
C TYR A 204 16.30 0.99 -3.99
N TRP A 205 15.69 -0.09 -3.50
CA TRP A 205 16.38 -1.38 -3.39
C TRP A 205 16.55 -2.13 -4.73
N ASP A 206 15.79 -1.77 -5.77
CA ASP A 206 15.74 -2.49 -7.06
C ASP A 206 17.10 -2.56 -7.75
N THR A 207 17.97 -1.57 -7.52
CA THR A 207 19.35 -1.52 -8.02
C THR A 207 20.21 -2.69 -7.54
N LEU A 208 19.84 -3.28 -6.39
CA LEU A 208 20.54 -4.38 -5.72
C LEU A 208 19.91 -5.75 -5.99
N TRP A 209 18.78 -5.83 -6.71
CA TRP A 209 18.07 -7.10 -6.87
C TRP A 209 17.56 -7.35 -8.28
N HIS A 210 16.90 -6.36 -8.87
CA HIS A 210 16.32 -6.47 -10.19
C HIS A 210 17.31 -6.04 -11.27
N GLN A 211 18.10 -5.01 -10.99
CA GLN A 211 19.14 -4.47 -11.88
C GLN A 211 20.53 -5.06 -11.50
N ASN A 212 21.50 -4.96 -12.42
CA ASN A 212 22.91 -5.33 -12.18
C ASN A 212 23.14 -6.80 -11.75
N ARG A 213 22.42 -7.74 -12.38
CA ARG A 213 22.50 -9.18 -12.07
C ARG A 213 23.84 -9.86 -12.43
N ASP A 214 24.72 -9.14 -13.07
CA ASP A 214 26.10 -9.53 -13.31
C ASP A 214 27.00 -9.23 -12.08
N ARG A 215 26.64 -8.22 -11.27
CA ARG A 215 27.47 -7.71 -10.16
C ARG A 215 26.92 -8.06 -8.77
N VAL A 216 25.60 -8.00 -8.59
CA VAL A 216 24.95 -8.27 -7.29
C VAL A 216 24.24 -9.60 -7.39
N ARG A 217 24.52 -10.59 -6.54
CA ARG A 217 24.00 -11.98 -6.66
C ARG A 217 23.06 -12.40 -5.53
N PHE A 218 22.29 -11.47 -4.96
CA PHE A 218 21.45 -11.78 -3.80
C PHE A 218 20.32 -12.80 -4.08
N TRP A 219 19.89 -13.01 -5.33
CA TRP A 219 18.94 -14.09 -5.65
C TRP A 219 19.53 -15.49 -5.44
N GLN A 220 20.85 -15.64 -5.53
CA GLN A 220 21.57 -16.90 -5.33
C GLN A 220 21.85 -17.18 -3.84
N MET A 221 21.42 -16.30 -2.94
CA MET A 221 21.73 -16.45 -1.51
C MET A 221 21.14 -17.72 -0.91
N SER A 222 21.96 -18.50 -0.22
CA SER A 222 21.53 -19.74 0.42
C SER A 222 20.49 -19.49 1.52
N ALA A 223 19.66 -20.49 1.83
CA ALA A 223 18.67 -20.37 2.90
C ALA A 223 19.32 -20.18 4.29
N GLU A 224 20.50 -20.77 4.48
CA GLU A 224 21.31 -20.63 5.69
C GLU A 224 21.84 -19.21 5.85
N ASP A 225 22.45 -18.65 4.80
CA ASP A 225 22.95 -17.27 4.81
C ASP A 225 21.81 -16.27 5.05
N ARG A 226 20.64 -16.47 4.41
CA ARG A 226 19.44 -15.63 4.66
C ARG A 226 18.98 -15.70 6.12
N ARG A 227 18.99 -16.89 6.73
CA ARG A 227 18.56 -17.09 8.12
C ARG A 227 19.55 -16.43 9.08
N ALA A 228 20.84 -16.62 8.84
CA ALA A 228 21.91 -15.99 9.61
C ALA A 228 21.85 -14.46 9.52
N LEU A 229 21.71 -13.90 8.33
CA LEU A 229 21.56 -12.44 8.14
C LEU A 229 20.34 -11.89 8.87
N ARG A 230 19.19 -12.56 8.76
CA ARG A 230 17.98 -12.12 9.46
C ARG A 230 18.18 -12.13 10.97
N TYR A 231 18.78 -13.20 11.50
CA TYR A 231 19.06 -13.30 12.93
C TYR A 231 20.02 -12.20 13.39
N ASP A 232 21.16 -12.03 12.72
CA ASP A 232 22.16 -11.02 13.06
C ASP A 232 21.59 -9.59 12.92
N PHE A 233 20.73 -9.36 11.92
CA PHE A 233 20.07 -8.07 11.71
C PHE A 233 19.24 -7.65 12.92
N PHE A 234 18.31 -8.50 13.36
CA PHE A 234 17.41 -8.18 14.48
C PHE A 234 18.07 -8.27 15.85
N THR A 235 19.15 -9.04 15.98
CA THR A 235 19.84 -9.22 17.26
C THR A 235 20.90 -8.15 17.51
N TYR A 236 21.63 -7.73 16.46
CA TYR A 236 22.80 -6.87 16.60
C TYR A 236 22.76 -5.65 15.67
N ASN A 237 22.66 -5.86 14.36
CA ASN A 237 22.94 -4.79 13.38
C ASN A 237 21.90 -3.66 13.47
N LEU A 238 20.61 -3.97 13.60
CA LEU A 238 19.56 -2.96 13.69
C LEU A 238 19.76 -2.05 14.90
N TRP A 239 20.02 -2.63 16.07
CA TRP A 239 20.16 -1.88 17.32
C TRP A 239 21.39 -0.98 17.33
N ARG A 240 22.50 -1.45 16.75
CA ARG A 240 23.72 -0.65 16.60
C ARG A 240 23.53 0.52 15.63
N ASN A 241 22.63 0.39 14.65
CA ASN A 241 22.43 1.36 13.57
C ASN A 241 21.06 2.04 13.61
N LEU A 242 20.40 2.09 14.78
CA LEU A 242 19.05 2.62 14.89
C LEU A 242 18.90 4.04 14.29
N PRO A 243 19.85 4.98 14.47
CA PRO A 243 19.77 6.29 13.82
C PRO A 243 19.83 6.23 12.29
N ALA A 244 20.71 5.38 11.73
CA ALA A 244 20.84 5.21 10.28
C ALA A 244 19.59 4.55 9.68
N PHE A 245 19.06 3.54 10.37
CA PHE A 245 17.80 2.89 10.01
C PHE A 245 16.64 3.90 9.99
N LEU A 246 16.44 4.65 11.08
CA LEU A 246 15.36 5.65 11.17
C LEU A 246 15.52 6.75 10.13
N SER A 247 16.74 7.22 9.87
CA SER A 247 17.01 8.20 8.81
C SER A 247 16.62 7.66 7.44
N SER A 248 16.92 6.38 7.15
CA SER A 248 16.49 5.71 5.92
C SER A 248 14.97 5.63 5.82
N ARG A 249 14.28 5.24 6.90
CA ARG A 249 12.81 5.18 6.94
C ARG A 249 12.16 6.55 6.68
N VAL A 250 12.66 7.60 7.34
CA VAL A 250 12.19 8.98 7.14
C VAL A 250 12.43 9.43 5.72
N ASN A 251 13.61 9.16 5.16
CA ASN A 251 13.93 9.50 3.78
C ASN A 251 12.98 8.82 2.79
N ILE A 252 12.83 7.50 2.86
CA ILE A 252 11.94 6.75 1.97
C ILE A 252 10.50 7.24 2.12
N PHE A 253 10.02 7.43 3.36
CA PHE A 253 8.67 7.89 3.60
C PHE A 253 8.42 9.28 2.99
N LEU A 254 9.34 10.23 3.18
CA LEU A 254 9.20 11.58 2.63
C LEU A 254 9.34 11.59 1.11
N ALA A 255 10.32 10.86 0.55
CA ALA A 255 10.50 10.73 -0.88
C ALA A 255 9.25 10.11 -1.55
N SER A 256 8.65 9.08 -0.92
CA SER A 256 7.36 8.53 -1.32
C SER A 256 6.24 9.57 -1.17
N ALA A 257 6.12 10.24 -0.03
CA ALA A 257 5.01 11.16 0.27
C ALA A 257 4.97 12.39 -0.65
N PHE A 258 6.13 12.84 -1.08
CA PHE A 258 6.29 13.93 -2.05
C PHE A 258 6.36 13.43 -3.50
N ALA A 259 6.21 12.12 -3.69
CA ALA A 259 6.24 11.47 -4.99
C ALA A 259 7.47 11.89 -5.82
N GLN A 260 8.62 11.88 -5.16
CA GLN A 260 9.94 12.09 -5.79
C GLN A 260 10.51 10.79 -6.36
N GLY A 261 10.08 9.65 -5.84
CA GLY A 261 10.35 8.36 -6.45
C GLY A 261 9.33 7.97 -7.51
N GLY A 262 8.95 6.69 -7.54
CA GLY A 262 8.38 6.07 -8.74
C GLY A 262 6.92 6.46 -8.91
N ILE A 263 6.59 7.05 -10.05
CA ILE A 263 5.21 7.36 -10.44
C ILE A 263 4.88 6.70 -11.77
N VAL A 264 3.66 6.18 -11.83
CA VAL A 264 3.09 5.61 -13.03
C VAL A 264 2.52 6.72 -13.91
N ARG A 265 3.10 6.87 -15.09
CA ARG A 265 2.63 7.81 -16.11
C ARG A 265 1.34 7.30 -16.77
N PRO A 266 0.49 8.20 -17.32
CA PRO A 266 -0.74 7.81 -18.02
C PRO A 266 -0.52 6.82 -19.17
N ASP A 267 0.66 6.82 -19.79
CA ASP A 267 1.03 5.96 -20.92
C ASP A 267 1.62 4.61 -20.50
N ASN A 268 1.77 4.33 -19.19
CA ASN A 268 2.39 3.09 -18.70
C ASN A 268 1.65 1.82 -19.15
N ALA A 269 0.34 1.90 -19.43
CA ALA A 269 -0.43 0.80 -19.99
C ALA A 269 0.17 0.26 -21.31
N MET A 270 0.85 1.11 -22.09
CA MET A 270 1.49 0.73 -23.34
C MET A 270 2.60 -0.31 -23.15
N HIS A 271 3.37 -0.20 -22.07
CA HIS A 271 4.41 -1.18 -21.76
C HIS A 271 3.85 -2.60 -21.56
N TYR A 272 2.58 -2.74 -21.16
CA TYR A 272 1.92 -4.02 -21.02
C TYR A 272 1.27 -4.48 -22.33
N ILE A 273 0.62 -3.58 -23.06
CA ILE A 273 0.01 -3.90 -24.36
C ILE A 273 1.07 -4.44 -25.32
N ASP A 274 2.25 -3.83 -25.36
CA ASP A 274 3.33 -4.23 -26.27
C ASP A 274 4.00 -5.56 -25.84
N ARG A 275 3.87 -5.96 -24.58
CA ARG A 275 4.49 -7.17 -24.02
C ARG A 275 3.55 -8.36 -23.91
N LEU A 276 2.23 -8.12 -23.92
CA LEU A 276 1.20 -9.14 -23.77
C LEU A 276 0.60 -9.49 -25.14
N GLN A 277 0.27 -10.77 -25.35
CA GLN A 277 -0.50 -11.20 -26.52
C GLN A 277 -1.98 -10.80 -26.38
N THR A 278 -2.26 -9.50 -26.53
CA THR A 278 -3.62 -8.93 -26.42
C THR A 278 -4.08 -8.27 -27.72
N VAL A 279 -5.40 -8.19 -27.90
CA VAL A 279 -6.04 -7.45 -29.02
C VAL A 279 -6.31 -6.00 -28.65
N SER A 280 -6.10 -5.62 -27.38
CA SER A 280 -6.28 -4.25 -26.91
C SER A 280 -5.34 -3.30 -27.63
N LYS A 281 -5.86 -2.15 -28.07
CA LYS A 281 -5.11 -1.13 -28.80
C LYS A 281 -5.04 0.16 -27.97
N LYS A 282 -3.96 0.92 -28.15
CA LYS A 282 -3.93 2.31 -27.68
C LYS A 282 -5.02 3.08 -28.39
N ASN A 283 -5.80 3.87 -27.63
CA ASN A 283 -6.78 4.80 -28.19
C ASN A 283 -7.77 4.15 -29.16
N THR A 284 -8.46 3.08 -28.73
CA THR A 284 -9.43 2.33 -29.57
C THR A 284 -10.51 3.20 -30.24
N PHE A 285 -10.80 4.38 -29.70
CA PHE A 285 -11.81 5.30 -30.21
C PHE A 285 -11.22 6.44 -31.07
N ASP A 286 -9.93 6.40 -31.39
CA ASP A 286 -9.22 7.41 -32.21
C ASP A 286 -9.45 8.86 -31.72
N LEU A 287 -9.51 9.03 -30.39
CA LEU A 287 -9.72 10.34 -29.79
C LEU A 287 -8.40 11.13 -29.83
N GLU A 288 -8.31 12.16 -30.67
CA GLU A 288 -7.07 12.92 -30.86
C GLU A 288 -6.77 13.89 -29.69
N ILE A 289 -7.82 14.46 -29.09
CA ILE A 289 -7.70 15.56 -28.12
C ILE A 289 -7.57 15.04 -26.68
N LEU A 290 -8.35 14.02 -26.32
CA LEU A 290 -8.46 13.51 -24.95
C LEU A 290 -7.14 13.01 -24.34
N PRO A 291 -6.29 12.25 -25.06
CA PRO A 291 -4.99 11.83 -24.54
C PRO A 291 -4.07 13.01 -24.24
N GLY A 292 -4.05 14.03 -25.09
CA GLY A 292 -3.24 15.24 -24.90
C GLY A 292 -3.71 16.08 -23.72
N VAL A 293 -5.02 16.19 -23.50
CA VAL A 293 -5.58 16.87 -22.33
C VAL A 293 -5.28 16.10 -21.04
N ALA A 294 -5.39 14.77 -21.06
CA ALA A 294 -5.09 13.93 -19.90
C ALA A 294 -3.62 14.04 -19.50
N ASP A 295 -2.69 13.98 -20.46
CA ASP A 295 -1.26 14.13 -20.19
C ASP A 295 -0.93 15.53 -19.65
N LYS A 296 -1.43 16.60 -20.28
CA LYS A 296 -1.25 17.98 -19.77
C LYS A 296 -1.79 18.16 -18.35
N SER A 297 -2.97 17.62 -18.07
CA SER A 297 -3.58 17.70 -16.73
C SER A 297 -2.76 16.94 -15.69
N PHE A 298 -2.23 15.78 -16.08
CA PHE A 298 -1.33 15.00 -15.23
C PHE A 298 -0.03 15.76 -14.96
N GLN A 299 0.62 16.33 -15.98
CA GLN A 299 1.86 17.11 -15.83
C GLN A 299 1.65 18.33 -14.92
N LEU A 300 0.59 19.11 -15.17
CA LEU A 300 0.25 20.26 -14.33
C LEU A 300 0.04 19.84 -12.87
N SER A 301 -0.67 18.74 -12.63
CA SER A 301 -0.89 18.24 -11.27
C SER A 301 0.39 17.67 -10.65
N TYR A 302 1.27 17.06 -11.45
CA TYR A 302 2.56 16.54 -11.02
C TYR A 302 3.51 17.65 -10.56
N ASP A 303 3.51 18.80 -11.24
CA ASP A 303 4.32 19.97 -10.83
C ASP A 303 3.91 20.48 -9.44
N TRP A 304 2.62 20.38 -9.12
CA TRP A 304 2.05 20.77 -7.83
C TRP A 304 1.78 19.60 -6.88
N ARG A 305 2.37 18.42 -7.15
CA ARG A 305 2.10 17.18 -6.39
C ARG A 305 2.36 17.30 -4.89
N PHE A 306 3.33 18.14 -4.51
CA PHE A 306 3.69 18.39 -3.11
C PHE A 306 2.56 19.06 -2.30
N LEU A 307 1.53 19.61 -2.97
CA LEU A 307 0.34 20.13 -2.31
C LEU A 307 -0.82 19.14 -2.40
N TRP A 308 -1.10 18.65 -3.60
CA TRP A 308 -2.35 17.94 -3.89
C TRP A 308 -2.29 16.43 -3.67
N TRP A 309 -1.10 15.83 -3.74
CA TRP A 309 -0.94 14.39 -3.68
C TRP A 309 -0.39 13.93 -2.33
N THR A 310 -0.10 14.84 -1.40
CA THR A 310 0.53 14.40 -0.16
C THR A 310 -0.42 13.61 0.73
N PRO A 311 0.04 12.51 1.35
CA PRO A 311 -0.78 11.72 2.27
C PRO A 311 -0.86 12.35 3.67
N PHE A 312 -0.25 13.53 3.90
CA PHE A 312 -0.14 14.14 5.22
C PHE A 312 -1.49 14.45 5.85
N PHE A 313 -2.49 14.83 5.05
CA PHE A 313 -3.85 15.01 5.57
C PHE A 313 -4.42 13.71 6.13
N GLY A 314 -4.21 12.59 5.42
CA GLY A 314 -4.54 11.26 5.91
C GLY A 314 -3.79 10.88 7.19
N VAL A 315 -2.46 11.08 7.21
CA VAL A 315 -1.62 10.85 8.41
C VAL A 315 -2.15 11.61 9.62
N PHE A 316 -2.41 12.92 9.45
CA PHE A 316 -2.95 13.78 10.49
C PHE A 316 -4.30 13.27 11.02
N LEU A 317 -5.20 12.87 10.13
CA LEU A 317 -6.49 12.31 10.53
C LEU A 317 -6.34 10.96 11.23
N ILE A 318 -5.46 10.07 10.78
CA ILE A 318 -5.20 8.78 11.44
C ILE A 318 -4.76 9.01 12.88
N VAL A 319 -3.78 9.89 13.09
CA VAL A 319 -3.25 10.20 14.43
C VAL A 319 -4.34 10.79 15.32
N ILE A 320 -5.06 11.81 14.85
CA ILE A 320 -6.07 12.47 15.69
C ILE A 320 -7.26 11.57 15.98
N CYS A 321 -7.78 10.86 14.99
CA CYS A 321 -8.93 9.98 15.19
C CYS A 321 -8.55 8.80 16.10
N SER A 322 -7.35 8.22 15.95
CA SER A 322 -6.85 7.17 16.85
C SER A 322 -6.69 7.67 18.29
N TRP A 323 -6.10 8.86 18.46
CA TRP A 323 -5.91 9.49 19.77
C TRP A 323 -7.25 9.81 20.44
N THR A 324 -8.20 10.36 19.67
CA THR A 324 -9.54 10.71 20.15
C THR A 324 -10.32 9.47 20.56
N ALA A 325 -10.32 8.43 19.72
CA ALA A 325 -10.98 7.16 20.04
C ALA A 325 -10.43 6.52 21.31
N MET A 326 -9.09 6.56 21.50
CA MET A 326 -8.44 6.07 22.71
C MET A 326 -8.85 6.88 23.95
N ARG A 327 -8.81 8.22 23.89
CA ARG A 327 -9.21 9.08 25.02
C ARG A 327 -10.67 8.92 25.41
N GLN A 328 -11.55 8.78 24.43
CA GLN A 328 -12.98 8.60 24.64
C GLN A 328 -13.36 7.16 24.97
N LYS A 329 -12.41 6.22 24.98
CA LYS A 329 -12.65 4.78 25.12
C LYS A 329 -13.68 4.24 24.12
N ALA A 330 -13.73 4.85 22.93
CA ALA A 330 -14.62 4.48 21.84
C ALA A 330 -14.02 3.30 21.06
N TRP A 331 -14.10 2.10 21.64
CA TRP A 331 -13.45 0.89 21.10
C TRP A 331 -13.86 0.56 19.66
N ASP A 332 -15.13 0.79 19.31
CA ASP A 332 -15.63 0.58 17.95
C ASP A 332 -14.88 1.48 16.93
N ASP A 333 -14.57 2.73 17.29
CA ASP A 333 -13.77 3.63 16.44
C ASP A 333 -12.27 3.32 16.52
N ALA A 334 -11.80 2.85 17.68
CA ALA A 334 -10.40 2.49 17.90
C ALA A 334 -9.98 1.33 16.99
N VAL A 335 -10.81 0.29 16.84
CA VAL A 335 -10.51 -0.86 15.95
C VAL A 335 -10.28 -0.41 14.50
N VAL A 336 -11.12 0.51 14.01
CA VAL A 336 -11.01 1.04 12.64
C VAL A 336 -9.77 1.92 12.48
N THR A 337 -9.57 2.87 13.39
CA THR A 337 -8.47 3.84 13.32
C THR A 337 -7.11 3.22 13.60
N TRP A 338 -7.01 2.28 14.55
CA TRP A 338 -5.79 1.54 14.84
C TRP A 338 -5.40 0.60 13.70
N THR A 339 -6.36 0.05 12.98
CA THR A 339 -6.06 -0.72 11.76
C THR A 339 -5.28 0.14 10.75
N LEU A 340 -5.72 1.39 10.52
CA LEU A 340 -4.99 2.34 9.66
C LEU A 340 -3.65 2.78 10.27
N LEU A 341 -3.57 2.94 11.59
CA LEU A 341 -2.33 3.28 12.28
C LEU A 341 -1.28 2.17 12.15
N VAL A 342 -1.68 0.91 12.27
CA VAL A 342 -0.82 -0.26 12.06
C VAL A 342 -0.37 -0.33 10.61
N GLN A 343 -1.25 -0.04 9.64
CA GLN A 343 -0.87 0.05 8.23
C GLN A 343 0.17 1.14 7.99
N LEU A 344 -0.03 2.34 8.54
CA LEU A 344 0.92 3.45 8.43
C LEU A 344 2.29 3.08 9.04
N GLY A 345 2.30 2.50 10.24
CA GLY A 345 3.52 2.03 10.90
C GLY A 345 4.21 0.93 10.09
N GLY A 346 3.45 -0.01 9.54
CA GLY A 346 3.97 -1.05 8.66
C GLY A 346 4.63 -0.49 7.40
N ILE A 347 3.97 0.45 6.72
CA ILE A 347 4.55 1.14 5.55
C ILE A 347 5.84 1.86 5.96
N PHE A 348 5.80 2.66 7.03
CA PHE A 348 6.96 3.41 7.51
C PHE A 348 8.16 2.51 7.84
N VAL A 349 7.93 1.36 8.48
CA VAL A 349 9.01 0.44 8.89
C VAL A 349 9.50 -0.41 7.73
N PHE A 350 8.61 -0.96 6.90
CA PHE A 350 8.94 -2.01 5.94
C PHE A 350 9.14 -1.54 4.49
N SER A 351 8.83 -0.29 4.13
CA SER A 351 9.02 0.21 2.76
C SER A 351 10.49 0.35 2.38
N ILE A 352 10.89 -0.25 1.26
CA ILE A 352 12.28 -0.32 0.77
C ILE A 352 12.51 0.45 -0.53
N ALA A 353 11.46 1.14 -0.99
CA ALA A 353 11.46 1.91 -2.20
C ALA A 353 10.59 3.15 -2.00
N ALA A 354 11.05 4.28 -2.50
CA ALA A 354 10.38 5.58 -2.46
C ALA A 354 9.18 5.66 -3.42
N GLU A 355 8.35 4.62 -3.47
CA GLU A 355 7.22 4.56 -4.38
C GLU A 355 5.97 5.13 -3.72
N TYR A 356 5.29 6.02 -4.45
CA TYR A 356 4.07 6.66 -3.95
C TYR A 356 2.92 5.66 -3.72
N ARG A 357 2.87 4.58 -4.51
CA ARG A 357 1.80 3.56 -4.45
C ARG A 357 1.62 2.91 -3.07
N TYR A 358 2.65 2.93 -2.23
CA TYR A 358 2.56 2.42 -0.85
C TYR A 358 1.71 3.31 0.06
N LEU A 359 1.59 4.60 -0.26
CA LEU A 359 0.88 5.59 0.56
C LEU A 359 -0.55 5.85 0.09
N LEU A 360 -1.02 5.21 -0.99
CA LEU A 360 -2.39 5.35 -1.51
C LEU A 360 -3.46 5.08 -0.44
N LEU A 361 -3.27 4.03 0.38
CA LEU A 361 -4.17 3.74 1.50
C LEU A 361 -4.30 4.92 2.48
N ILE A 362 -3.18 5.58 2.77
CA ILE A 362 -3.13 6.72 3.67
C ILE A 362 -3.75 7.95 3.00
N PHE A 363 -3.49 8.15 1.72
CA PHE A 363 -4.11 9.21 0.92
C PHE A 363 -5.65 9.08 0.86
N TYR A 364 -6.20 7.86 0.75
CA TYR A 364 -7.65 7.62 0.74
C TYR A 364 -8.29 7.64 2.13
N SER A 365 -7.53 7.53 3.21
CA SER A 365 -8.07 7.51 4.59
C SER A 365 -9.01 8.67 4.97
N PRO A 366 -8.89 9.92 4.44
CA PRO A 366 -9.85 10.98 4.72
C PRO A 366 -11.29 10.63 4.33
N LEU A 367 -11.50 9.76 3.33
CA LEU A 367 -12.83 9.29 2.91
C LEU A 367 -13.59 8.60 4.05
N LEU A 368 -12.86 7.94 4.94
CA LEU A 368 -13.37 7.26 6.13
C LEU A 368 -13.28 8.13 7.38
N LEU A 369 -12.16 8.81 7.58
CA LEU A 369 -11.85 9.44 8.87
C LEU A 369 -12.56 10.79 9.08
N LEU A 370 -12.84 11.53 8.00
CA LEU A 370 -13.68 12.73 8.11
C LEU A 370 -15.10 12.42 8.59
N PRO A 371 -15.85 11.49 7.95
CA PRO A 371 -17.19 11.15 8.43
C PRO A 371 -17.16 10.56 9.85
N LEU A 372 -16.14 9.76 10.18
CA LEU A 372 -15.93 9.23 11.54
C LEU A 372 -15.82 10.34 12.58
N ARG A 373 -15.01 11.36 12.31
CA ARG A 373 -14.78 12.48 13.23
C ARG A 373 -16.04 13.32 13.48
N TYR A 374 -16.89 13.51 12.48
CA TYR A 374 -18.11 14.30 12.65
C TYR A 374 -19.13 13.61 13.56
N LEU A 375 -19.21 12.28 13.50
CA LEU A 375 -20.10 11.49 14.37
C LEU A 375 -19.61 11.40 15.81
N GLN A 376 -18.33 11.64 16.09
CA GLN A 376 -17.80 11.72 17.46
C GLN A 376 -18.10 13.06 18.16
N ARG A 377 -18.56 14.06 17.41
CA ARG A 377 -18.92 15.40 17.92
C ARG A 377 -20.41 15.57 18.21
N LYS A 378 -21.23 14.60 17.81
CA LYS A 378 -22.62 14.46 18.24
C LYS A 378 -22.65 13.48 19.40
#